data_AF-D8QNJ1-F1
#
_entry.id   AF-D8QNJ1-F1
#
_cell.length_a   1.000
_cell.length_b   1.000
_cell.length_c   1.000
_cell.angle_alpha   90.00
_cell.angle_beta   90.00
_cell.angle_gamma   90.00
#
_symmetry.space_group_name_H-M   'P 1'
#
loop_
_entity.id
_entity.type
_entity.pdbx_description
1 polymer ?
#
loop_
_entity_poly.entity_id
_entity_poly.type
_entity_poly.pdbx_seq_one_letter_code
_entity_poly.pdbx_strand_id
1 'polypeptide(L)'
;MVDHKDQTHSSLLDFASLWEAEYSRDCHLVFSSGRSPEKYLDLRRQVPLLTPDTIICSVGTEIRYGPSMTPDNGWEEHLDEGWNREIIVEEAKKFATLQFQEDSEQRPHKVSFKVEKKDAEEIIRRFSKNCDEQLDAKLIYSGGIDLDVLPQRAGKGEALAYLMKKANSEGWAKERVLVCGDSGNDVELFTVKGVNGVIVGNAFEELVKWYSSQSSKDHIHFASNRCAGGIIEALKFFDMGPALPPRERPGGNSNGAASPRREIVDFYIFFDKWVKGDIPNTDEAFQRLTSVIAEDARMVYPWGEELNLLQSLAVVRGQHGAFQGKELRTWVDSIQEQELAPGVYLATWQSWEQPSGENRKGYYATAVFKDKEGAPNGVEWLRVHQTPQKQK
;
A
#
# COMPACT_ATOMS: atom_id res chain seq x y z
N MET A 1 -5.95 -3.89 -4.36
CA MET A 1 -5.81 -2.52 -3.79
C MET A 1 -5.87 -1.41 -4.84
N VAL A 2 -5.13 -1.49 -5.96
CA VAL A 2 -5.19 -0.47 -7.03
C VAL A 2 -6.36 -0.77 -7.98
N ASP A 3 -7.25 0.20 -8.22
CA ASP A 3 -8.27 0.09 -9.26
C ASP A 3 -7.77 0.72 -10.56
N HIS A 4 -7.43 -0.11 -11.54
CA HIS A 4 -6.95 0.35 -12.86
C HIS A 4 -8.06 1.04 -13.69
N LYS A 5 -9.31 0.97 -13.25
CA LYS A 5 -10.44 1.65 -13.88
C LYS A 5 -10.72 3.03 -13.26
N ASP A 6 -10.12 3.34 -12.11
CA ASP A 6 -10.24 4.64 -11.44
C ASP A 6 -8.98 5.47 -11.71
N GLN A 7 -9.09 6.43 -12.63
CA GLN A 7 -8.02 7.38 -12.93
C GLN A 7 -7.80 8.40 -11.81
N THR A 8 -8.77 8.62 -10.93
CA THR A 8 -8.63 9.56 -9.81
C THR A 8 -7.82 8.95 -8.66
N HIS A 9 -7.84 7.62 -8.55
CA HIS A 9 -7.28 6.86 -7.44
C HIS A 9 -7.82 7.29 -6.07
N SER A 10 -9.09 7.70 -6.02
CA SER A 10 -9.71 8.29 -4.83
C SER A 10 -9.65 7.34 -3.63
N SER A 11 -10.18 6.12 -3.76
CA SER A 11 -10.12 5.13 -2.67
C SER A 11 -8.69 4.73 -2.28
N LEU A 12 -7.73 4.79 -3.21
CA LEU A 12 -6.33 4.53 -2.91
C LEU A 12 -5.73 5.65 -2.05
N LEU A 13 -6.02 6.91 -2.38
CA LEU A 13 -5.62 8.08 -1.61
C LEU A 13 -6.33 8.15 -0.25
N ASP A 14 -7.57 7.69 -0.18
CA ASP A 14 -8.32 7.56 1.08
C ASP A 14 -7.67 6.54 2.00
N PHE A 15 -7.38 5.34 1.48
CA PHE A 15 -6.64 4.33 2.24
C PHE A 15 -5.25 4.83 2.65
N ALA A 16 -4.54 5.52 1.75
CA ALA A 16 -3.22 6.07 2.06
C ALA A 16 -3.27 7.07 3.21
N SER A 17 -4.23 8.01 3.18
CA SER A 17 -4.42 8.98 4.26
C SER A 17 -4.82 8.32 5.57
N LEU A 18 -5.69 7.31 5.52
CA LEU A 18 -6.13 6.57 6.71
C LEU A 18 -4.96 5.79 7.32
N TRP A 19 -4.20 5.09 6.49
CA TRP A 19 -3.03 4.32 6.91
C TRP A 19 -1.98 5.21 7.57
N GLU A 20 -1.63 6.32 6.92
CA GLU A 20 -0.66 7.28 7.47
C GLU A 20 -1.17 7.95 8.74
N ALA A 21 -2.46 8.25 8.87
CA ALA A 21 -2.99 8.90 10.06
C ALA A 21 -3.17 7.98 11.27
N GLU A 22 -3.52 6.71 11.06
CA GLU A 22 -4.08 5.86 12.12
C GLU A 22 -3.36 4.53 12.33
N TYR A 23 -2.62 4.00 11.34
CA TYR A 23 -2.15 2.61 11.36
C TYR A 23 -0.63 2.46 11.31
N SER A 24 0.04 3.22 10.45
CA SER A 24 1.48 3.11 10.16
C SER A 24 2.44 3.25 11.35
N ARG A 25 1.99 3.75 12.50
CA ARG A 25 2.78 3.72 13.74
C ARG A 25 2.81 2.31 14.36
N ASP A 26 1.67 1.65 14.38
CA ASP A 26 1.43 0.45 15.20
C ASP A 26 1.13 -0.80 14.36
N CYS A 27 1.12 -0.68 13.04
CA CYS A 27 0.80 -1.75 12.10
C CYS A 27 1.91 -1.92 11.06
N HIS A 28 2.02 -3.14 10.51
CA HIS A 28 3.03 -3.51 9.51
C HIS A 28 2.33 -3.70 8.16
N LEU A 29 2.66 -2.88 7.16
CA LEU A 29 2.08 -2.96 5.83
C LEU A 29 2.81 -3.98 4.98
N VAL A 30 2.09 -4.98 4.48
CA VAL A 30 2.60 -5.95 3.50
C VAL A 30 1.86 -5.81 2.19
N PHE A 31 2.58 -5.56 1.09
CA PHE A 31 2.02 -5.72 -0.24
C PHE A 31 2.36 -7.09 -0.80
N SER A 32 1.34 -7.91 -1.03
CA SER A 32 1.48 -9.26 -1.61
C SER A 32 0.99 -9.29 -3.06
N SER A 33 1.92 -9.34 -4.01
CA SER A 33 1.67 -9.16 -5.45
C SER A 33 2.15 -10.34 -6.29
N GLY A 34 1.44 -10.61 -7.38
CA GLY A 34 1.91 -11.51 -8.43
C GLY A 34 3.01 -10.91 -9.32
N ARG A 35 3.15 -9.57 -9.31
CA ARG A 35 4.15 -8.83 -10.08
C ARG A 35 5.56 -9.15 -9.64
N SER A 36 6.49 -9.18 -10.61
CA SER A 36 7.91 -9.13 -10.31
C SER A 36 8.33 -7.84 -9.59
N PRO A 37 9.51 -7.80 -8.95
CA PRO A 37 10.02 -6.58 -8.32
C PRO A 37 10.09 -5.39 -9.28
N GLU A 38 10.48 -5.63 -10.53
CA GLU A 38 10.56 -4.61 -11.58
C GLU A 38 9.18 -4.02 -11.89
N LYS A 39 8.18 -4.86 -12.15
CA LYS A 39 6.81 -4.40 -12.43
C LYS A 39 6.14 -3.75 -11.22
N TYR A 40 6.47 -4.19 -10.02
CA TYR A 40 6.01 -3.52 -8.80
C TYR A 40 6.55 -2.08 -8.72
N LEU A 41 7.85 -1.89 -8.99
CA LEU A 41 8.45 -0.55 -9.02
C LEU A 41 7.84 0.34 -10.11
N ASP A 42 7.56 -0.22 -11.29
CA ASP A 42 6.89 0.52 -12.36
C ASP A 42 5.47 0.94 -11.97
N LEU A 43 4.70 0.04 -11.35
CA LEU A 43 3.38 0.40 -10.82
C LEU A 43 3.49 1.54 -9.79
N ARG A 44 4.45 1.45 -8.86
CA ARG A 44 4.66 2.47 -7.83
C ARG A 44 5.01 3.84 -8.42
N ARG A 45 5.66 3.90 -9.58
CA ARG A 45 5.91 5.15 -10.33
C ARG A 45 4.65 5.71 -11.00
N GLN A 46 3.69 4.85 -11.35
CA GLN A 46 2.48 5.23 -12.07
C GLN A 46 1.33 5.68 -11.16
N VAL A 47 1.16 5.06 -9.99
CA VAL A 47 0.03 5.31 -9.09
C VAL A 47 0.49 5.81 -7.71
N PRO A 48 -0.35 6.52 -6.93
CA PRO A 48 0.01 7.05 -5.62
C PRO A 48 0.01 5.92 -4.56
N LEU A 49 0.92 4.97 -4.73
CA LEU A 49 1.06 3.81 -3.87
C LEU A 49 1.94 4.15 -2.66
N LEU A 50 1.48 3.79 -1.46
CA LEU A 50 2.29 3.87 -0.25
C LEU A 50 3.55 3.02 -0.33
N THR A 51 4.52 3.32 0.51
CA THR A 51 5.68 2.46 0.75
C THR A 51 5.33 1.42 1.82
N PRO A 52 5.29 0.12 1.48
CA PRO A 52 5.05 -0.91 2.49
C PRO A 52 6.33 -1.23 3.26
N ASP A 53 6.16 -1.80 4.45
CA ASP A 53 7.26 -2.32 5.26
C ASP A 53 7.85 -3.61 4.66
N THR A 54 7.00 -4.44 4.06
CA THR A 54 7.38 -5.65 3.33
C THR A 54 6.66 -5.75 1.98
N ILE A 55 7.38 -6.20 0.95
CA ILE A 55 6.81 -6.59 -0.32
C ILE A 55 7.01 -8.08 -0.50
N ILE A 56 5.92 -8.80 -0.75
CA ILE A 56 5.93 -10.15 -1.31
C ILE A 56 5.67 -10.01 -2.81
N CYS A 57 6.65 -10.35 -3.63
CA CYS A 57 6.58 -10.29 -5.09
C CYS A 57 6.40 -11.68 -5.70
N SER A 58 6.14 -11.72 -7.01
CA SER A 58 6.27 -12.93 -7.82
C SER A 58 5.44 -14.09 -7.24
N VAL A 59 4.22 -13.78 -6.77
CA VAL A 59 3.27 -14.74 -6.19
C VAL A 59 3.84 -15.46 -4.96
N GLY A 60 4.59 -14.75 -4.10
CA GLY A 60 5.13 -15.37 -2.88
C GLY A 60 6.52 -15.96 -3.01
N THR A 61 7.17 -15.84 -4.17
CA THR A 61 8.52 -16.41 -4.35
C THR A 61 9.64 -15.46 -3.93
N GLU A 62 9.35 -14.18 -3.74
CA GLU A 62 10.33 -13.19 -3.32
C GLU A 62 9.77 -12.36 -2.17
N ILE A 63 10.48 -12.30 -1.04
CA ILE A 63 10.17 -11.42 0.09
C ILE A 63 11.24 -10.33 0.14
N ARG A 64 10.81 -9.07 0.26
CA ARG A 64 11.69 -7.90 0.26
C ARG A 64 11.28 -6.88 1.32
N TYR A 65 12.24 -6.25 1.97
CA TYR A 65 12.01 -5.35 3.10
C TYR A 65 12.31 -3.89 2.80
N GLY A 66 11.40 -3.03 3.29
CA GLY A 66 11.55 -1.59 3.33
C GLY A 66 11.67 -0.91 1.97
N PRO A 67 11.96 0.41 1.96
CA PRO A 67 12.08 1.19 0.73
C PRO A 67 13.25 0.77 -0.16
N SER A 68 14.26 0.09 0.39
CA SER A 68 15.40 -0.46 -0.37
C SER A 68 15.09 -1.77 -1.07
N MET A 69 13.94 -2.40 -0.77
CA MET A 69 13.55 -3.72 -1.31
C MET A 69 14.61 -4.81 -1.11
N THR A 70 15.24 -4.80 0.07
CA THR A 70 16.29 -5.75 0.44
C THR A 70 15.71 -7.17 0.48
N PRO A 71 16.27 -8.16 -0.25
CA PRO A 71 15.72 -9.51 -0.28
C PRO A 71 15.86 -10.24 1.08
N ASP A 72 14.92 -11.12 1.37
CA ASP A 72 15.02 -12.10 2.45
C ASP A 72 15.75 -13.35 1.96
N ASN A 73 17.05 -13.44 2.28
CA ASN A 73 17.87 -14.58 1.88
C ASN A 73 17.41 -15.91 2.52
N GLY A 74 16.83 -15.88 3.72
CA GLY A 74 16.35 -17.09 4.39
C GLY A 74 15.12 -17.68 3.70
N TRP A 75 14.27 -16.83 3.13
CA TRP A 75 13.16 -17.26 2.28
C TRP A 75 13.64 -17.82 0.94
N GLU A 76 14.63 -17.18 0.32
CA GLU A 76 15.24 -17.66 -0.93
C GLU A 76 15.85 -19.06 -0.74
N GLU A 77 16.68 -19.25 0.28
CA GLU A 77 17.26 -20.55 0.64
C GLU A 77 16.19 -21.62 0.95
N HIS A 78 15.08 -21.22 1.59
CA HIS A 78 13.97 -22.13 1.87
C HIS A 78 13.28 -22.65 0.58
N LEU A 79 13.23 -21.83 -0.47
CA LEU A 79 12.61 -22.18 -1.75
C LEU A 79 13.55 -22.94 -2.70
N ASP A 80 14.87 -22.87 -2.48
CA ASP A 80 15.84 -23.66 -3.25
C ASP A 80 15.70 -25.17 -3.01
N GLU A 81 15.17 -25.57 -1.85
CA GLU A 81 14.99 -26.97 -1.51
C GLU A 81 13.98 -27.67 -2.43
N GLY A 82 14.48 -28.59 -3.27
CA GLY A 82 13.64 -29.43 -4.14
C GLY A 82 13.16 -28.76 -5.42
N TRP A 83 13.52 -27.49 -5.64
CA TRP A 83 13.17 -26.75 -6.85
C TRP A 83 14.19 -26.96 -7.97
N ASN A 84 13.69 -27.29 -9.17
CA ASN A 84 14.51 -27.33 -10.38
C ASN A 84 13.76 -26.67 -11.53
N ARG A 85 14.14 -25.43 -11.82
CA ARG A 85 13.47 -24.58 -12.81
C ARG A 85 13.60 -25.16 -14.22
N GLU A 86 14.72 -25.76 -14.56
CA GLU A 86 15.00 -26.29 -15.89
C GLU A 86 14.04 -27.43 -16.25
N ILE A 87 13.75 -28.32 -15.30
CA ILE A 87 12.80 -29.41 -15.54
C ILE A 87 11.39 -28.87 -15.81
N ILE A 88 10.98 -27.82 -15.08
CA ILE A 88 9.67 -27.16 -15.29
C ILE A 88 9.58 -26.55 -16.69
N VAL A 89 10.64 -25.89 -17.15
CA VAL A 89 10.71 -25.30 -18.49
C VAL A 89 10.66 -26.39 -19.57
N GLU A 90 11.39 -27.50 -19.40
CA GLU A 90 11.36 -28.63 -20.34
C GLU A 90 10.01 -29.33 -20.38
N GLU A 91 9.32 -29.46 -19.24
CA GLU A 91 7.96 -29.97 -19.19
C GLU A 91 6.97 -29.05 -19.91
N ALA A 92 7.07 -27.74 -19.67
CA ALA A 92 6.21 -26.75 -20.29
C ALA A 92 6.31 -26.72 -21.82
N LYS A 93 7.50 -26.97 -22.39
CA LYS A 93 7.72 -27.06 -23.84
C LYS A 93 6.90 -28.17 -24.52
N LYS A 94 6.38 -29.15 -23.77
CA LYS A 94 5.52 -30.23 -24.30
C LYS A 94 4.09 -29.76 -24.62
N PHE A 95 3.71 -28.57 -24.14
CA PHE A 95 2.38 -27.99 -24.37
C PHE A 95 2.48 -26.88 -25.42
N ALA A 96 2.05 -27.17 -26.65
CA ALA A 96 2.12 -26.22 -27.76
C ALA A 96 1.32 -24.91 -27.54
N THR A 97 0.35 -24.94 -26.64
CA THR A 97 -0.51 -23.79 -26.31
C THR A 97 0.00 -22.95 -25.13
N LEU A 98 1.02 -23.41 -24.38
CA LEU A 98 1.63 -22.62 -23.32
C LEU A 98 2.53 -21.55 -23.92
N GLN A 99 2.21 -20.28 -23.65
CA GLN A 99 3.03 -19.15 -24.06
C GLN A 99 3.75 -18.59 -22.83
N PHE A 100 5.08 -18.48 -22.87
CA PHE A 100 5.81 -17.81 -21.80
C PHE A 100 5.36 -16.34 -21.67
N GLN A 101 5.23 -15.89 -20.43
CA GLN A 101 5.20 -14.45 -20.14
C GLN A 101 6.57 -13.82 -20.41
N GLU A 102 6.60 -12.49 -20.44
CA GLU A 102 7.82 -11.71 -20.64
C GLU A 102 8.93 -12.02 -19.62
N ASP A 103 10.18 -11.72 -19.99
CA ASP A 103 11.37 -12.08 -19.19
C ASP A 103 11.33 -11.53 -17.76
N SER A 104 10.73 -10.34 -17.54
CA SER A 104 10.61 -9.75 -16.20
C SER A 104 9.73 -10.57 -15.26
N GLU A 105 8.85 -11.43 -15.79
CA GLU A 105 7.98 -12.34 -15.02
C GLU A 105 8.58 -13.74 -14.83
N GLN A 106 9.68 -14.04 -15.51
CA GLN A 106 10.44 -15.28 -15.32
C GLN A 106 11.44 -15.07 -14.18
N ARG A 107 11.22 -15.74 -13.04
CA ARG A 107 12.04 -15.57 -11.82
C ARG A 107 12.74 -16.87 -11.43
N PRO A 108 13.72 -16.85 -10.51
CA PRO A 108 14.42 -18.06 -10.09
C PRO A 108 13.47 -19.17 -9.61
N HIS A 109 12.46 -18.82 -8.82
CA HIS A 109 11.44 -19.75 -8.29
C HIS A 109 10.05 -19.59 -8.92
N LYS A 110 9.96 -18.99 -10.11
CA LYS A 110 8.67 -18.79 -10.82
C LYS A 110 8.84 -18.94 -12.32
N VAL A 111 8.04 -19.81 -12.93
CA VAL A 111 7.89 -19.91 -14.39
C VAL A 111 6.46 -19.56 -14.76
N SER A 112 6.28 -18.52 -15.57
CA SER A 112 4.97 -17.93 -15.83
C SER A 112 4.56 -18.07 -17.29
N PHE A 113 3.29 -18.40 -17.50
CA PHE A 113 2.68 -18.60 -18.80
C PHE A 113 1.39 -17.81 -18.95
N LYS A 114 0.96 -17.62 -20.20
CA LYS A 114 -0.39 -17.22 -20.58
C LYS A 114 -1.14 -18.42 -21.11
N VAL A 115 -2.35 -18.62 -20.61
CA VAL A 115 -3.23 -19.74 -20.93
C VAL A 115 -4.65 -19.24 -21.07
N GLU A 116 -5.24 -19.42 -22.25
CA GLU A 116 -6.65 -19.09 -22.48
C GLU A 116 -7.58 -19.94 -21.60
N LYS A 117 -8.65 -19.33 -21.08
CA LYS A 117 -9.59 -19.98 -20.16
C LYS A 117 -10.12 -21.33 -20.65
N LYS A 118 -10.34 -21.49 -21.95
CA LYS A 118 -10.83 -22.73 -22.58
C LYS A 118 -9.83 -23.90 -22.48
N ASP A 119 -8.53 -23.61 -22.40
CA ASP A 119 -7.45 -24.58 -22.41
C ASP A 119 -6.87 -24.82 -20.99
N ALA A 120 -7.15 -23.89 -20.06
CA ALA A 120 -6.59 -23.88 -18.70
C ALA A 120 -6.85 -25.18 -17.92
N GLU A 121 -8.10 -25.66 -17.87
CA GLU A 121 -8.45 -26.86 -17.08
C GLU A 121 -7.66 -28.09 -17.51
N GLU A 122 -7.54 -28.34 -18.82
CA GLU A 122 -6.84 -29.51 -19.34
C GLU A 122 -5.33 -29.42 -19.15
N ILE A 123 -4.75 -28.23 -19.38
CA ILE A 123 -3.31 -28.00 -19.18
C ILE A 123 -2.97 -28.17 -17.70
N ILE A 124 -3.72 -27.54 -16.79
CA ILE A 124 -3.50 -27.67 -15.35
C ILE A 124 -3.58 -29.13 -14.93
N ARG A 125 -4.60 -29.87 -15.37
CA ARG A 125 -4.78 -31.29 -15.05
C ARG A 125 -3.58 -32.14 -15.49
N ARG A 126 -3.11 -31.95 -16.73
CA ARG A 126 -1.98 -32.71 -17.29
C ARG A 126 -0.64 -32.33 -16.66
N PHE A 127 -0.41 -31.04 -16.46
CA PHE A 127 0.83 -30.53 -15.89
C PHE A 127 0.95 -30.90 -14.41
N SER A 128 -0.15 -30.81 -13.63
CA SER A 128 -0.17 -31.20 -12.22
C SER A 128 0.15 -32.69 -12.04
N LYS A 129 -0.41 -33.56 -12.89
CA LYS A 129 -0.08 -35.00 -12.84
C LYS A 129 1.42 -35.27 -13.01
N ASN A 130 2.07 -34.55 -13.93
CA ASN A 130 3.50 -34.70 -14.16
C ASN A 130 4.33 -34.07 -13.03
N CYS A 131 3.81 -33.05 -12.35
CA CYS A 131 4.42 -32.49 -11.16
C CYS A 131 4.37 -33.47 -9.98
N ASP A 132 3.19 -34.00 -9.64
CA ASP A 132 3.00 -34.90 -8.50
C ASP A 132 3.89 -36.15 -8.56
N GLU A 133 4.25 -36.61 -9.76
CA GLU A 133 5.08 -37.79 -9.97
C GLU A 133 6.60 -37.51 -9.91
N GLN A 134 7.06 -36.27 -10.13
CA GLN A 134 8.49 -35.97 -10.38
C GLN A 134 9.02 -34.63 -9.82
N LEU A 135 8.18 -33.70 -9.36
CA LEU A 135 8.53 -32.30 -9.08
C LEU A 135 7.84 -31.77 -7.83
N ASP A 136 8.58 -31.11 -6.94
CA ASP A 136 8.03 -30.41 -5.77
C ASP A 136 7.49 -29.02 -6.17
N ALA A 137 6.45 -29.01 -7.01
CA ALA A 137 5.92 -27.80 -7.65
C ALA A 137 4.39 -27.72 -7.60
N LYS A 138 3.87 -26.48 -7.56
CA LYS A 138 2.43 -26.18 -7.65
C LYS A 138 2.10 -25.19 -8.76
N LEU A 139 0.85 -25.24 -9.20
CA LEU A 139 0.29 -24.39 -10.25
C LEU A 139 -0.70 -23.39 -9.67
N ILE A 140 -0.58 -22.13 -10.08
CA ILE A 140 -1.49 -21.06 -9.71
C ILE A 140 -2.06 -20.43 -10.98
N TYR A 141 -3.36 -20.58 -11.18
CA TYR A 141 -4.07 -19.90 -12.27
C TYR A 141 -4.79 -18.67 -11.73
N SER A 142 -4.57 -17.50 -12.33
CA SER A 142 -5.13 -16.24 -11.84
C SER A 142 -5.40 -15.23 -12.96
N GLY A 143 -6.29 -14.27 -12.68
CA GLY A 143 -6.61 -13.19 -13.62
C GLY A 143 -7.30 -13.65 -14.90
N GLY A 144 -7.75 -14.92 -14.94
CA GLY A 144 -8.38 -15.53 -16.11
C GLY A 144 -7.45 -15.79 -17.30
N ILE A 145 -6.13 -15.65 -17.15
CA ILE A 145 -5.16 -15.87 -18.23
C ILE A 145 -3.76 -16.31 -17.76
N ASP A 146 -3.35 -15.95 -16.54
CA ASP A 146 -1.98 -16.20 -16.09
C ASP A 146 -1.90 -17.57 -15.39
N LEU A 147 -0.90 -18.37 -15.77
CA LEU A 147 -0.58 -19.64 -15.12
C LEU A 147 0.87 -19.60 -14.62
N ASP A 148 1.05 -19.66 -13.30
CA ASP A 148 2.35 -19.66 -12.64
C ASP A 148 2.68 -21.04 -12.11
N VAL A 149 3.92 -21.49 -12.33
CA VAL A 149 4.47 -22.71 -11.73
C VAL A 149 5.56 -22.30 -10.73
N LEU A 150 5.37 -22.70 -9.48
CA LEU A 150 6.20 -22.30 -8.34
C LEU A 150 6.62 -23.55 -7.54
N PRO A 151 7.64 -23.47 -6.67
CA PRO A 151 7.88 -24.50 -5.66
C PRO A 151 6.62 -24.77 -4.83
N GLN A 152 6.43 -26.01 -4.39
CA GLN A 152 5.28 -26.40 -3.56
C GLN A 152 5.17 -25.53 -2.29
N ARG A 153 6.32 -25.15 -1.71
CA ARG A 153 6.47 -24.34 -0.51
C ARG A 153 6.38 -22.82 -0.73
N ALA A 154 6.31 -22.37 -2.00
CA ALA A 154 6.14 -20.96 -2.33
C ALA A 154 4.66 -20.54 -2.21
N GLY A 155 4.27 -19.41 -2.79
CA GLY A 155 2.88 -18.94 -2.76
C GLY A 155 2.63 -17.85 -1.72
N LYS A 156 1.58 -17.06 -1.94
CA LYS A 156 1.28 -15.90 -1.06
C LYS A 156 0.92 -16.34 0.36
N GLY A 157 0.26 -17.49 0.53
CA GLY A 157 -0.10 -18.02 1.84
C GLY A 157 1.13 -18.49 2.63
N GLU A 158 2.03 -19.24 1.99
CA GLU A 158 3.26 -19.71 2.63
C GLU A 158 4.20 -18.55 2.98
N ALA A 159 4.36 -17.58 2.07
CA ALA A 159 5.13 -16.38 2.34
C ALA A 159 4.56 -15.57 3.52
N LEU A 160 3.22 -15.47 3.64
CA LEU A 160 2.57 -14.86 4.79
C LEU A 160 2.83 -15.66 6.08
N ALA A 161 2.68 -16.99 6.04
CA ALA A 161 2.92 -17.85 7.20
C ALA A 161 4.38 -17.74 7.69
N TYR A 162 5.34 -17.70 6.76
CA TYR A 162 6.75 -17.44 7.05
C TYR A 162 6.95 -16.08 7.74
N LEU A 163 6.37 -15.00 7.18
CA LEU A 163 6.45 -13.67 7.79
C LEU A 163 5.81 -13.63 9.17
N MET A 164 4.64 -14.25 9.36
CA MET A 164 3.98 -14.31 10.67
C MET A 164 4.85 -15.05 11.70
N LYS A 165 5.49 -16.17 11.31
CA LYS A 165 6.42 -16.90 12.18
C LYS A 165 7.63 -16.03 12.54
N LYS A 166 8.22 -15.35 11.56
CA LYS A 166 9.36 -14.45 11.74
C LYS A 166 9.01 -13.28 12.67
N ALA A 167 7.84 -12.66 12.45
CA ALA A 167 7.31 -11.59 13.28
C ALA A 167 7.16 -11.99 14.75
N ASN A 168 6.67 -13.21 14.98
CA ASN A 168 6.54 -13.75 16.33
C ASN A 168 7.91 -13.97 16.97
N SER A 169 8.89 -14.52 16.25
CA SER A 169 10.24 -14.75 16.79
C SER A 169 11.01 -13.47 17.06
N GLU A 170 10.77 -12.41 16.27
CA GLU A 170 11.46 -11.12 16.39
C GLU A 170 10.71 -10.12 17.28
N GLY A 171 9.53 -10.49 17.80
CA GLY A 171 8.79 -9.68 18.78
C GLY A 171 8.01 -8.49 18.21
N TRP A 172 7.79 -8.44 16.89
CA TRP A 172 6.98 -7.40 16.24
C TRP A 172 5.62 -7.92 15.72
N ALA A 173 5.29 -9.17 16.02
CA ALA A 173 4.01 -9.78 15.70
C ALA A 173 2.81 -8.94 16.14
N LYS A 174 1.79 -8.91 15.29
CA LYS A 174 0.55 -8.18 15.52
C LYS A 174 -0.55 -9.12 15.98
N GLU A 175 -1.41 -8.63 16.85
CA GLU A 175 -2.51 -9.40 17.44
C GLU A 175 -3.60 -9.79 16.42
N ARG A 176 -3.67 -9.06 15.29
CA ARG A 176 -4.66 -9.30 14.22
C ARG A 176 -4.00 -9.12 12.85
N VAL A 177 -4.27 -10.06 11.94
CA VAL A 177 -3.83 -10.00 10.54
C VAL A 177 -5.04 -9.84 9.64
N LEU A 178 -4.99 -8.87 8.71
CA LEU A 178 -5.98 -8.70 7.65
C LEU A 178 -5.33 -9.01 6.31
N VAL A 179 -5.86 -9.99 5.58
CA VAL A 179 -5.48 -10.29 4.20
C VAL A 179 -6.52 -9.75 3.23
N CYS A 180 -6.06 -9.25 2.08
CA CYS A 180 -6.93 -8.64 1.07
C CYS A 180 -6.61 -9.27 -0.29
N GLY A 181 -7.61 -9.81 -0.98
CA GLY A 181 -7.40 -10.52 -2.25
C GLY A 181 -8.49 -10.24 -3.28
N ASP A 182 -8.13 -10.39 -4.56
CA ASP A 182 -9.04 -10.24 -5.69
C ASP A 182 -8.96 -11.38 -6.70
N SER A 183 -7.94 -12.24 -6.69
CA SER A 183 -7.74 -13.26 -7.73
C SER A 183 -7.34 -14.63 -7.20
N GLY A 184 -7.18 -15.60 -8.10
CA GLY A 184 -6.81 -16.98 -7.74
C GLY A 184 -5.48 -17.11 -6.99
N ASN A 185 -4.53 -16.20 -7.24
CA ASN A 185 -3.24 -16.20 -6.55
C ASN A 185 -3.33 -15.71 -5.09
N ASP A 186 -4.49 -15.21 -4.66
CA ASP A 186 -4.75 -14.77 -3.29
C ASP A 186 -5.43 -15.85 -2.44
N VAL A 187 -5.91 -16.95 -3.04
CA VAL A 187 -6.68 -18.00 -2.36
C VAL A 187 -5.98 -18.49 -1.09
N GLU A 188 -4.68 -18.77 -1.17
CA GLU A 188 -3.90 -19.29 -0.05
C GLU A 188 -3.77 -18.31 1.11
N LEU A 189 -3.92 -16.99 0.89
CA LEU A 189 -3.89 -16.01 1.98
C LEU A 189 -5.04 -16.26 2.97
N PHE A 190 -6.22 -16.62 2.46
CA PHE A 190 -7.43 -16.80 3.26
C PHE A 190 -7.46 -18.12 4.03
N THR A 191 -6.55 -19.06 3.74
CA THR A 191 -6.43 -20.35 4.43
C THR A 191 -5.40 -20.32 5.55
N VAL A 192 -4.58 -19.25 5.65
CA VAL A 192 -3.61 -19.08 6.73
C VAL A 192 -4.33 -18.94 8.07
N LYS A 193 -3.92 -19.72 9.06
CA LYS A 193 -4.55 -19.71 10.39
C LYS A 193 -4.33 -18.36 11.08
N GLY A 194 -5.41 -17.80 11.64
CA GLY A 194 -5.36 -16.58 12.46
C GLY A 194 -5.50 -15.28 11.67
N VAL A 195 -5.85 -15.35 10.39
CA VAL A 195 -6.13 -14.17 9.56
C VAL A 195 -7.63 -13.88 9.52
N ASN A 196 -7.98 -12.60 9.44
CA ASN A 196 -9.24 -12.17 8.84
C ASN A 196 -8.97 -11.83 7.37
N GLY A 197 -9.94 -12.09 6.50
CA GLY A 197 -9.79 -11.89 5.06
C GLY A 197 -10.85 -10.97 4.49
N VAL A 198 -10.49 -10.21 3.46
CA VAL A 198 -11.45 -9.50 2.61
C VAL A 198 -11.27 -9.85 1.14
N ILE A 199 -12.37 -10.27 0.54
CA ILE A 199 -12.51 -10.39 -0.92
C ILE A 199 -13.12 -9.08 -1.40
N VAL A 200 -12.37 -8.30 -2.19
CA VAL A 200 -12.82 -6.99 -2.65
C VAL A 200 -13.90 -7.10 -3.72
N GLY A 201 -14.79 -6.12 -3.84
CA GLY A 201 -15.97 -6.17 -4.73
C GLY A 201 -15.67 -6.25 -6.23
N ASN A 202 -14.40 -6.20 -6.63
CA ASN A 202 -13.93 -6.42 -8.00
C ASN A 202 -13.20 -7.77 -8.19
N ALA A 203 -13.39 -8.72 -7.28
CA ALA A 203 -12.74 -10.03 -7.34
C ALA A 203 -13.09 -10.81 -8.62
N PHE A 204 -12.11 -11.57 -9.10
CA PHE A 204 -12.20 -12.44 -10.25
C PHE A 204 -12.98 -13.73 -9.92
N GLU A 205 -13.51 -14.35 -10.99
CA GLU A 205 -14.39 -15.51 -10.91
C GLU A 205 -13.75 -16.68 -10.14
N GLU A 206 -12.45 -16.90 -10.29
CA GLU A 206 -11.77 -18.00 -9.60
C GLU A 206 -11.75 -17.85 -8.08
N LEU A 207 -11.55 -16.64 -7.55
CA LEU A 207 -11.58 -16.40 -6.10
C LEU A 207 -13.01 -16.45 -5.56
N VAL A 208 -13.99 -15.96 -6.33
CA VAL A 208 -15.42 -16.02 -5.97
C VAL A 208 -15.92 -17.47 -5.94
N LYS A 209 -15.49 -18.31 -6.89
CA LYS A 209 -15.80 -19.75 -6.92
C LYS A 209 -15.18 -20.46 -5.72
N TRP A 210 -13.90 -20.20 -5.43
CA TRP A 210 -13.24 -20.74 -4.24
C TRP A 210 -13.97 -20.34 -2.96
N TYR A 211 -14.35 -19.06 -2.81
CA TYR A 211 -15.10 -18.59 -1.65
C TYR A 211 -16.47 -19.26 -1.53
N SER A 212 -17.14 -19.48 -2.66
CA SER A 212 -18.45 -20.14 -2.70
C SER A 212 -18.37 -21.59 -2.24
N SER A 213 -17.25 -22.29 -2.50
CA SER A 213 -17.04 -23.70 -2.10
C SER A 213 -16.59 -23.89 -0.65
N GLN A 214 -16.20 -22.83 0.06
CA GLN A 214 -15.81 -22.93 1.47
C GLN A 214 -17.03 -23.21 2.36
N SER A 215 -16.86 -24.11 3.33
CA SER A 215 -17.90 -24.44 4.31
C SER A 215 -17.97 -23.45 5.48
N SER A 216 -16.83 -22.86 5.87
CA SER A 216 -16.73 -21.82 6.89
C SER A 216 -16.20 -20.53 6.27
N LYS A 217 -16.84 -19.41 6.59
CA LYS A 217 -16.57 -18.09 5.99
C LYS A 217 -16.54 -16.97 7.04
N ASP A 218 -16.59 -17.31 8.32
CA ASP A 218 -16.79 -16.34 9.42
C ASP A 218 -15.64 -15.33 9.52
N HIS A 219 -14.43 -15.73 9.14
CA HIS A 219 -13.26 -14.86 9.09
C HIS A 219 -13.09 -14.12 7.76
N ILE A 220 -14.00 -14.29 6.79
CA ILE A 220 -13.89 -13.70 5.45
C ILE A 220 -15.07 -12.75 5.19
N HIS A 221 -14.75 -11.48 4.97
CA HIS A 221 -15.70 -10.47 4.51
C HIS A 221 -15.71 -10.40 2.99
N PHE A 222 -16.91 -10.42 2.38
CA PHE A 222 -17.06 -10.14 0.95
C PHE A 222 -17.51 -8.69 0.79
N ALA A 223 -16.57 -7.82 0.39
CA ALA A 223 -16.81 -6.39 0.35
C ALA A 223 -17.71 -5.98 -0.82
N SER A 224 -18.56 -4.99 -0.59
CA SER A 224 -19.33 -4.33 -1.66
C SER A 224 -18.44 -3.36 -2.44
N ASN A 225 -17.50 -2.70 -1.76
CA ASN A 225 -16.58 -1.77 -2.37
C ASN A 225 -15.42 -2.45 -3.10
N ARG A 226 -14.98 -1.83 -4.18
CA ARG A 226 -13.86 -2.30 -5.01
C ARG A 226 -12.53 -1.90 -4.37
N CYS A 227 -11.48 -2.68 -4.64
CA CYS A 227 -10.09 -2.29 -4.42
C CYS A 227 -9.82 -1.75 -2.99
N ALA A 228 -9.12 -0.63 -2.85
CA ALA A 228 -8.82 -0.04 -1.54
C ALA A 228 -10.06 0.34 -0.72
N GLY A 229 -11.19 0.68 -1.37
CA GLY A 229 -12.46 0.90 -0.68
C GLY A 229 -12.97 -0.36 0.03
N GLY A 230 -12.78 -1.54 -0.57
CA GLY A 230 -13.09 -2.81 0.07
C GLY A 230 -12.21 -3.13 1.29
N ILE A 231 -10.96 -2.66 1.29
CA ILE A 231 -10.05 -2.79 2.44
C ILE A 231 -10.55 -1.92 3.60
N ILE A 232 -10.91 -0.66 3.33
CA ILE A 232 -11.48 0.25 4.33
C ILE A 232 -12.79 -0.31 4.91
N GLU A 233 -13.65 -0.88 4.05
CA GLU A 233 -14.87 -1.56 4.46
C GLU A 233 -14.58 -2.73 5.42
N ALA A 234 -13.57 -3.54 5.15
CA ALA A 234 -13.19 -4.64 6.02
C ALA A 234 -12.58 -4.20 7.35
N LEU A 235 -11.80 -3.11 7.37
CA LEU A 235 -11.31 -2.53 8.63
C LEU A 235 -12.47 -2.18 9.57
N LYS A 236 -13.56 -1.64 9.01
CA LYS A 236 -14.81 -1.39 9.75
C LYS A 236 -15.52 -2.67 10.16
N PHE A 237 -15.67 -3.62 9.24
CA PHE A 237 -16.40 -4.87 9.48
C PHE A 237 -15.78 -5.70 10.63
N PHE A 238 -14.46 -5.81 10.66
CA PHE A 238 -13.72 -6.57 11.67
C PHE A 238 -13.33 -5.75 12.92
N ASP A 239 -13.82 -4.51 13.03
CA ASP A 239 -13.50 -3.59 14.14
C ASP A 239 -11.98 -3.49 14.42
N MET A 240 -11.21 -3.25 13.36
CA MET A 240 -9.74 -3.20 13.40
C MET A 240 -9.17 -1.81 13.71
N GLY A 241 -10.02 -0.84 14.02
CA GLY A 241 -9.64 0.54 14.30
C GLY A 241 -10.45 1.55 13.49
N PRO A 242 -10.00 2.82 13.43
CA PRO A 242 -10.69 3.85 12.65
C PRO A 242 -10.81 3.48 11.18
N ALA A 243 -12.00 3.59 10.62
CA ALA A 243 -12.27 3.27 9.21
C ALA A 243 -12.83 4.45 8.40
N LEU A 244 -12.90 5.65 9.01
CA LEU A 244 -13.30 6.87 8.30
C LEU A 244 -12.05 7.60 7.78
N PRO A 245 -11.82 7.64 6.46
CA PRO A 245 -10.66 8.31 5.88
C PRO A 245 -10.59 9.78 6.29
N PRO A 246 -9.41 10.32 6.64
CA PRO A 246 -9.22 11.74 6.92
C PRO A 246 -9.82 12.68 5.85
N ARG A 247 -9.77 12.28 4.58
CA ARG A 247 -10.34 13.03 3.44
C ARG A 247 -11.86 13.21 3.54
N GLU A 248 -12.56 12.28 4.17
CA GLU A 248 -14.02 12.29 4.35
C GLU A 248 -14.48 12.87 5.69
N ARG A 249 -13.56 13.15 6.61
CA ARG A 249 -13.92 13.68 7.94
C ARG A 249 -14.56 15.07 7.81
N PRO A 250 -15.67 15.33 8.53
CA PRO A 250 -16.17 16.70 8.66
C PRO A 250 -15.10 17.55 9.36
N GLY A 251 -14.88 18.77 8.87
CA GLY A 251 -13.89 19.67 9.45
C GLY A 251 -14.20 19.97 10.91
N GLY A 252 -13.20 19.82 11.79
CA GLY A 252 -13.34 20.11 13.23
C GLY A 252 -12.12 19.65 14.03
N ASN A 253 -11.94 20.24 15.21
CA ASN A 253 -10.88 19.83 16.14
C ASN A 253 -11.22 18.46 16.73
N SER A 254 -10.30 17.51 16.60
CA SER A 254 -10.35 16.27 17.38
C SER A 254 -9.95 16.59 18.82
N ASN A 255 -10.81 16.28 19.80
CA ASN A 255 -10.50 16.40 21.24
C ASN A 255 -9.58 15.24 21.71
N GLY A 256 -8.62 14.85 20.86
CA GLY A 256 -7.71 13.73 21.11
C GLY A 256 -6.37 14.18 21.68
N ALA A 257 -5.53 13.20 22.02
CA ALA A 257 -4.12 13.43 22.33
C ALA A 257 -3.39 14.07 21.15
N ALA A 258 -2.31 14.80 21.45
CA ALA A 258 -1.43 15.40 20.46
C ALA A 258 -0.96 14.35 19.43
N SER A 259 -1.09 14.68 18.15
CA SER A 259 -0.73 13.78 17.05
C SER A 259 -0.11 14.53 15.87
N PRO A 260 1.23 14.66 15.83
CA PRO A 260 1.95 15.21 14.69
C PRO A 260 1.60 14.51 13.37
N ARG A 261 1.46 13.19 13.38
CA ARG A 261 1.07 12.39 12.21
C ARG A 261 -0.30 12.75 11.65
N ARG A 262 -1.34 12.82 12.49
CA ARG A 262 -2.66 13.28 12.03
C ARG A 262 -2.60 14.71 11.52
N GLU A 263 -1.80 15.57 12.18
CA GLU A 263 -1.62 16.95 11.72
C GLU A 263 -0.94 17.04 10.34
N ILE A 264 0.11 16.25 10.08
CA ILE A 264 0.76 16.18 8.77
C ILE A 264 -0.25 15.74 7.70
N VAL A 265 -1.00 14.67 7.96
CA VAL A 265 -2.01 14.17 7.00
C VAL A 265 -3.09 15.22 6.72
N ASP A 266 -3.66 15.81 7.77
CA ASP A 266 -4.71 16.81 7.66
C ASP A 266 -4.22 18.09 6.98
N PHE A 267 -2.98 18.52 7.22
CA PHE A 267 -2.37 19.68 6.57
C PHE A 267 -2.31 19.49 5.04
N TYR A 268 -1.84 18.33 4.57
CA TYR A 268 -1.77 18.06 3.14
C TYR A 268 -3.15 17.87 2.50
N ILE A 269 -4.11 17.30 3.22
CA ILE A 269 -5.51 17.19 2.76
C ILE A 269 -6.15 18.57 2.66
N PHE A 270 -5.92 19.44 3.65
CA PHE A 270 -6.40 20.81 3.57
C PHE A 270 -5.82 21.52 2.35
N PHE A 271 -4.51 21.43 2.13
CA PHE A 271 -3.85 22.04 0.98
C PHE A 271 -4.45 21.55 -0.34
N ASP A 272 -4.64 20.23 -0.49
CA ASP A 272 -5.29 19.61 -1.65
C ASP A 272 -6.68 20.18 -1.92
N LYS A 273 -7.54 20.22 -0.89
CA LYS A 273 -8.90 20.77 -0.99
C LYS A 273 -8.90 22.27 -1.28
N TRP A 274 -7.96 23.02 -0.69
CA TRP A 274 -7.84 24.47 -0.87
C TRP A 274 -7.50 24.83 -2.31
N VAL A 275 -6.47 24.20 -2.88
CA VAL A 275 -6.03 24.49 -4.26
C VAL A 275 -7.02 23.98 -5.30
N LYS A 276 -7.82 22.95 -4.99
CA LYS A 276 -8.94 22.49 -5.82
C LYS A 276 -10.19 23.36 -5.71
N GLY A 277 -10.29 24.18 -4.67
CA GLY A 277 -11.47 25.00 -4.38
C GLY A 277 -12.63 24.21 -3.75
N ASP A 278 -12.35 23.03 -3.19
CA ASP A 278 -13.35 22.15 -2.54
C ASP A 278 -13.82 22.69 -1.18
N ILE A 279 -13.08 23.65 -0.62
CA ILE A 279 -13.41 24.38 0.61
C ILE A 279 -13.60 25.88 0.33
N PRO A 280 -14.51 26.57 1.05
CA PRO A 280 -14.77 27.99 0.83
C PRO A 280 -13.54 28.87 1.03
N ASN A 281 -13.38 29.89 0.18
CA ASN A 281 -12.31 30.89 0.33
C ASN A 281 -12.69 31.93 1.39
N THR A 282 -12.65 31.54 2.66
CA THR A 282 -12.93 32.44 3.80
C THR A 282 -11.82 32.40 4.84
N ASP A 283 -11.75 33.44 5.68
CA ASP A 283 -10.81 33.49 6.81
C ASP A 283 -11.04 32.33 7.78
N GLU A 284 -12.29 31.99 8.06
CA GLU A 284 -12.67 30.92 8.98
C GLU A 284 -12.19 29.56 8.47
N ALA A 285 -12.32 29.29 7.17
CA ALA A 285 -11.81 28.05 6.58
C ALA A 285 -10.28 28.00 6.64
N PHE A 286 -9.60 29.11 6.33
CA PHE A 286 -8.13 29.16 6.32
C PHE A 286 -7.51 29.17 7.72
N GLN A 287 -8.28 29.55 8.75
CA GLN A 287 -7.84 29.58 10.15
C GLN A 287 -7.37 28.21 10.66
N ARG A 288 -7.84 27.11 10.07
CA ARG A 288 -7.35 25.74 10.34
C ARG A 288 -5.84 25.61 10.15
N LEU A 289 -5.27 26.27 9.14
CA LEU A 289 -3.82 26.25 8.90
C LEU A 289 -3.09 27.24 9.80
N THR A 290 -3.60 28.45 9.99
CA THR A 290 -2.86 29.48 10.72
C THR A 290 -2.83 29.24 12.23
N SER A 291 -3.88 28.62 12.80
CA SER A 291 -3.97 28.37 14.25
C SER A 291 -2.96 27.35 14.78
N VAL A 292 -2.46 26.46 13.91
CA VAL A 292 -1.46 25.43 14.25
C VAL A 292 -0.03 25.90 14.01
N ILE A 293 0.24 27.11 13.53
CA ILE A 293 1.61 27.59 13.32
C ILE A 293 2.04 28.48 14.49
N ALA A 294 3.20 28.21 15.08
CA ALA A 294 3.78 29.10 16.08
C ALA A 294 4.22 30.43 15.42
N GLU A 295 4.13 31.55 16.16
CA GLU A 295 4.39 32.89 15.62
C GLU A 295 5.78 33.03 14.98
N ASP A 296 6.79 32.40 15.59
CA ASP A 296 8.18 32.41 15.15
C ASP A 296 8.56 31.21 14.27
N ALA A 297 7.61 30.38 13.87
CA ALA A 297 7.87 29.17 13.11
C ALA A 297 8.58 29.44 11.77
N ARG A 298 9.54 28.59 11.43
CA ARG A 298 10.38 28.73 10.22
C ARG A 298 10.29 27.55 9.28
N MET A 299 10.35 27.82 7.98
CA MET A 299 10.46 26.80 6.93
C MET A 299 11.72 27.01 6.10
N VAL A 300 12.56 25.97 6.01
CA VAL A 300 13.65 25.88 5.04
C VAL A 300 13.15 25.16 3.81
N TYR A 301 13.15 25.85 2.67
CA TYR A 301 12.66 25.35 1.40
C TYR A 301 13.69 24.53 0.63
N PRO A 302 13.25 23.68 -0.30
CA PRO A 302 14.14 22.86 -1.14
C PRO A 302 15.17 23.65 -1.97
N TRP A 303 14.94 24.94 -2.22
CA TRP A 303 15.85 25.84 -2.95
C TRP A 303 16.79 26.65 -2.04
N GLY A 304 16.81 26.38 -0.73
CA GLY A 304 17.77 26.97 0.22
C GLY A 304 17.36 28.31 0.82
N GLU A 305 16.08 28.69 0.73
CA GLU A 305 15.53 29.88 1.38
C GLU A 305 14.87 29.51 2.72
N GLU A 306 15.03 30.36 3.74
CA GLU A 306 14.33 30.22 5.02
C GLU A 306 13.35 31.38 5.21
N LEU A 307 12.06 31.05 5.37
CA LEU A 307 10.98 32.02 5.59
C LEU A 307 10.24 31.74 6.90
N ASN A 308 9.53 32.75 7.41
CA ASN A 308 8.54 32.51 8.45
C ASN A 308 7.34 31.74 7.85
N LEU A 309 6.87 30.71 8.55
CA LEU A 309 5.86 29.80 8.03
C LEU A 309 4.48 30.46 7.86
N LEU A 310 4.15 31.50 8.64
CA LEU A 310 2.93 32.30 8.40
C LEU A 310 3.02 33.12 7.10
N GLN A 311 4.21 33.61 6.74
CA GLN A 311 4.44 34.27 5.45
C GLN A 311 4.26 33.28 4.29
N SER A 312 4.76 32.06 4.45
CA SER A 312 4.53 30.96 3.51
C SER A 312 3.05 30.66 3.30
N LEU A 313 2.25 30.66 4.37
CA LEU A 313 0.80 30.46 4.29
C LEU A 313 0.08 31.59 3.53
N ALA A 314 0.59 32.83 3.56
CA ALA A 314 0.02 33.91 2.76
C ALA A 314 0.11 33.62 1.25
N VAL A 315 1.19 32.96 0.80
CA VAL A 315 1.33 32.48 -0.59
C VAL A 315 0.31 31.38 -0.89
N VAL A 316 0.17 30.40 0.02
CA VAL A 316 -0.81 29.30 -0.11
C VAL A 316 -2.24 29.83 -0.20
N ARG A 317 -2.57 30.87 0.59
CA ARG A 317 -3.89 31.51 0.56
C ARG A 317 -4.26 32.02 -0.83
N GLY A 318 -3.28 32.60 -1.55
CA GLY A 318 -3.46 33.08 -2.92
C GLY A 318 -3.66 31.99 -3.97
N GLN A 319 -3.45 30.70 -3.63
CA GLN A 319 -3.58 29.57 -4.55
C GLN A 319 -4.96 28.89 -4.51
N HIS A 320 -5.94 29.46 -3.79
CA HIS A 320 -7.29 28.92 -3.74
C HIS A 320 -7.86 28.71 -5.16
N GLY A 321 -8.34 27.49 -5.44
CA GLY A 321 -8.91 27.14 -6.74
C GLY A 321 -7.94 27.12 -7.93
N ALA A 322 -6.62 27.26 -7.73
CA ALA A 322 -5.64 27.23 -8.82
C ALA A 322 -5.64 25.91 -9.65
N PHE A 323 -6.14 24.84 -9.04
CA PHE A 323 -6.33 23.52 -9.62
C PHE A 323 -7.81 23.12 -9.74
N GLN A 324 -8.74 24.08 -9.67
CA GLN A 324 -10.16 23.79 -9.85
C GLN A 324 -10.40 23.16 -11.23
N GLY A 325 -11.06 21.99 -11.24
CA GLY A 325 -11.33 21.22 -12.46
C GLY A 325 -10.10 20.54 -13.08
N LYS A 326 -8.92 20.58 -12.44
CA LYS A 326 -7.71 19.87 -12.86
C LYS A 326 -7.49 18.65 -11.98
N GLU A 327 -6.97 17.57 -12.55
CA GLU A 327 -6.54 16.44 -11.72
C GLU A 327 -5.21 16.78 -11.03
N LEU A 328 -5.25 16.76 -9.70
CA LEU A 328 -4.10 16.88 -8.83
C LEU A 328 -4.18 15.77 -7.78
N ARG A 329 -3.09 15.01 -7.65
CA ARG A 329 -2.96 13.97 -6.63
C ARG A 329 -1.88 14.39 -5.64
N THR A 330 -2.23 14.38 -4.37
CA THR A 330 -1.31 14.67 -3.27
C THR A 330 -1.43 13.59 -2.21
N TRP A 331 -0.30 13.14 -1.67
CA TRP A 331 -0.29 12.21 -0.55
C TRP A 331 0.99 12.34 0.25
N VAL A 332 0.91 11.88 1.49
CA VAL A 332 2.04 11.69 2.37
C VAL A 332 2.30 10.19 2.52
N ASP A 333 3.54 9.84 2.84
CA ASP A 333 4.01 8.45 2.91
C ASP A 333 5.16 8.37 3.92
N SER A 334 5.29 7.22 4.58
CA SER A 334 6.43 6.91 5.44
C SER A 334 6.62 7.92 6.57
N ILE A 335 5.53 8.38 7.19
CA ILE A 335 5.65 9.27 8.36
C ILE A 335 6.31 8.48 9.49
N GLN A 336 7.27 9.10 10.16
CA GLN A 336 7.94 8.61 11.36
C GLN A 336 7.90 9.72 12.41
N GLU A 337 7.72 9.36 13.67
CA GLU A 337 7.58 10.30 14.78
C GLU A 337 8.47 9.86 15.94
N GLN A 338 9.12 10.84 16.57
CA GLN A 338 9.93 10.66 17.75
C GLN A 338 9.64 11.80 18.73
N GLU A 339 9.33 11.48 19.98
CA GLU A 339 9.28 12.49 21.05
C GLU A 339 10.71 12.83 21.50
N LEU A 340 11.10 14.10 21.36
CA LEU A 340 12.43 14.59 21.71
C LEU A 340 12.52 15.02 23.18
N ALA A 341 11.41 15.56 23.69
CA ALA A 341 11.20 15.99 25.06
C ALA A 341 9.68 15.95 25.32
N PRO A 342 9.22 15.96 26.59
CA PRO A 342 7.79 15.94 26.89
C PRO A 342 7.01 17.00 26.10
N GLY A 343 6.09 16.54 25.24
CA GLY A 343 5.25 17.39 24.39
C GLY A 343 5.98 18.09 23.25
N VAL A 344 7.17 17.60 22.86
CA VAL A 344 7.96 18.09 21.71
C VAL A 344 8.33 16.92 20.81
N TYR A 345 7.91 16.98 19.56
CA TYR A 345 8.04 15.87 18.61
C TYR A 345 8.88 16.27 17.41
N LEU A 346 9.73 15.35 16.96
CA LEU A 346 10.32 15.36 15.64
C LEU A 346 9.52 14.40 14.75
N ALA A 347 9.08 14.87 13.59
CA ALA A 347 8.49 14.01 12.58
C ALA A 347 9.22 14.13 11.25
N THR A 348 9.31 13.02 10.52
CA THR A 348 9.84 12.97 9.15
C THR A 348 8.87 12.25 8.24
N TRP A 349 8.72 12.69 7.00
CA TRP A 349 7.84 12.04 6.04
C TRP A 349 8.27 12.30 4.60
N GLN A 350 7.69 11.56 3.67
CA GLN A 350 7.72 11.87 2.24
C GLN A 350 6.39 12.50 1.85
N SER A 351 6.43 13.53 1.02
CA SER A 351 5.23 14.10 0.41
C SER A 351 5.35 14.11 -1.09
N TRP A 352 4.23 13.85 -1.75
CA TRP A 352 4.16 13.68 -3.19
C TRP A 352 3.05 14.54 -3.79
N GLU A 353 3.33 15.04 -4.98
CA GLU A 353 2.40 15.80 -5.80
C GLU A 353 2.48 15.32 -7.25
N GLN A 354 1.33 15.10 -7.88
CA GLN A 354 1.25 14.72 -9.28
C GLN A 354 0.07 15.43 -9.96
N PRO A 355 0.33 16.57 -10.64
CA PRO A 355 -0.62 17.17 -11.56
C PRO A 355 -0.83 16.30 -12.81
N SER A 356 -2.01 16.38 -13.41
CA SER A 356 -2.32 15.68 -14.66
C SER A 356 -1.31 16.00 -15.76
N GLY A 357 -0.77 14.96 -16.41
CA GLY A 357 0.20 15.12 -17.51
C GLY A 357 1.59 15.63 -17.09
N GLU A 358 1.85 15.84 -15.80
CA GLU A 358 3.15 16.24 -15.29
C GLU A 358 3.88 15.10 -14.57
N ASN A 359 5.19 15.22 -14.50
CA ASN A 359 6.01 14.33 -13.68
C ASN A 359 5.70 14.55 -12.20
N ARG A 360 5.62 13.44 -11.47
CA ARG A 360 5.48 13.42 -10.02
C ARG A 360 6.62 14.21 -9.35
N LYS A 361 6.31 15.05 -8.37
CA LYS A 361 7.29 15.75 -7.52
C LYS A 361 7.22 15.13 -6.13
N GLY A 362 8.38 14.96 -5.51
CA GLY A 362 8.51 14.37 -4.18
C GLY A 362 9.44 15.20 -3.31
N TYR A 363 9.16 15.23 -2.01
CA TYR A 363 10.00 15.91 -1.02
C TYR A 363 10.15 15.04 0.22
N TYR A 364 11.37 15.01 0.78
CA TYR A 364 11.57 14.61 2.16
C TYR A 364 11.36 15.82 3.05
N ALA A 365 10.53 15.65 4.07
CA ALA A 365 10.21 16.69 5.03
C ALA A 365 10.60 16.25 6.44
N THR A 366 11.01 17.22 7.25
CA THR A 366 11.26 17.07 8.67
C THR A 366 10.64 18.26 9.38
N ALA A 367 9.91 18.02 10.46
CA ALA A 367 9.33 19.08 11.25
C ALA A 367 9.43 18.82 12.74
N VAL A 368 9.48 19.92 13.50
CA VAL A 368 9.37 19.92 14.95
C VAL A 368 7.98 20.44 15.31
N PHE A 369 7.29 19.67 16.15
CA PHE A 369 5.98 20.00 16.69
C PHE A 369 6.07 20.16 18.20
N LYS A 370 5.11 20.90 18.76
CA LYS A 370 4.91 21.00 20.20
C LYS A 370 3.44 20.88 20.55
N ASP A 371 3.15 20.33 21.72
CA ASP A 371 1.80 20.33 22.29
C ASP A 371 1.22 21.73 22.35
N LYS A 372 -0.01 21.86 21.87
CA LYS A 372 -0.81 23.07 21.96
C LYS A 372 -2.26 22.72 22.23
N GLU A 373 -2.69 22.98 23.45
CA GLU A 373 -4.07 22.81 23.86
C GLU A 373 -5.00 23.69 23.00
N GLY A 374 -6.11 23.11 22.55
CA GLY A 374 -7.08 23.78 21.69
C GLY A 374 -6.69 23.89 20.21
N ALA A 375 -5.46 23.52 19.83
CA ALA A 375 -5.07 23.39 18.44
C ALA A 375 -5.67 22.12 17.81
N PRO A 376 -5.99 22.15 16.50
CA PRO A 376 -6.25 20.93 15.75
C PRO A 376 -5.18 19.87 16.02
N ASN A 377 -5.60 18.63 16.28
CA ASN A 377 -4.73 17.50 16.60
C ASN A 377 -3.75 17.75 17.77
N GLY A 378 -4.02 18.74 18.62
CA GLY A 378 -3.29 19.03 19.86
C GLY A 378 -1.85 19.51 19.68
N VAL A 379 -1.44 19.94 18.49
CA VAL A 379 -0.05 20.34 18.20
C VAL A 379 0.06 21.66 17.44
N GLU A 380 1.21 22.30 17.54
CA GLU A 380 1.66 23.37 16.66
C GLU A 380 2.99 23.08 15.98
N TRP A 381 3.15 23.63 14.79
CA TRP A 381 4.35 23.59 13.96
C TRP A 381 5.35 24.64 14.45
N LEU A 382 6.58 24.21 14.77
CA LEU A 382 7.68 25.09 15.17
C LEU A 382 8.72 25.29 14.06
N ARG A 383 9.05 24.22 13.35
CA ARG A 383 10.05 24.26 12.29
C ARG A 383 9.74 23.23 11.23
N VAL A 384 9.98 23.57 9.97
CA VAL A 384 9.86 22.66 8.82
C VAL A 384 11.11 22.77 7.98
N HIS A 385 11.61 21.65 7.48
CA HIS A 385 12.66 21.59 6.48
C HIS A 385 12.22 20.61 5.40
N GLN A 386 12.33 21.03 4.14
CA GLN A 386 12.07 20.16 2.99
C GLN A 386 13.29 20.08 2.08
N THR A 387 13.51 18.89 1.53
CA THR A 387 14.54 18.63 0.51
C THR A 387 13.92 17.88 -0.67
N PRO A 388 14.37 18.13 -1.92
CA PRO A 388 13.85 17.42 -3.07
C PRO A 388 14.14 15.92 -2.98
N GLN A 389 13.14 15.09 -3.23
CA GLN A 389 13.31 13.66 -3.37
C GLN A 389 13.67 13.34 -4.82
N LYS A 390 14.88 12.82 -5.05
CA LYS A 390 15.22 12.23 -6.35
C LYS A 390 14.36 10.99 -6.56
N GLN A 391 13.59 10.96 -7.65
CA GLN A 391 13.00 9.72 -8.12
C GLN A 391 14.14 8.75 -8.47
N LYS A 392 14.12 7.54 -7.91
CA LYS A 392 15.05 6.46 -8.27
C LYS A 392 14.39 5.46 -9.22
#